data_AF-A0A9Q0YWJ4-F1
#
_entry.id   AF-A0A9Q0YWJ4-F1
#
_cell.length_a   1.000
_cell.length_b   1.000
_cell.length_c   1.000
_cell.angle_alpha   90.00
_cell.angle_beta   90.00
_cell.angle_gamma   90.00
#
_symmetry.space_group_name_H-M   'P 1'
#
loop_
_entity.id
_entity.type
_entity.pdbx_description
1 polymer ?
#
loop_
_entity_poly.entity_id
_entity_poly.type
_entity_poly.pdbx_seq_one_letter_code
_entity_poly.pdbx_strand_id
1 'polypeptide(L)' 'MYVKAEPATDLNKNTEWFTYPGVWTTYLLIVFMSWLLVLSIFGCSAGMAWTIVHLCHFA' A
#
# COMPACT_ATOMS: atom_id res chain seq x y z
N MET A 1 -5.43 -13.62 -35.53
CA MET A 1 -6.07 -12.64 -34.63
C MET A 1 -5.00 -11.62 -34.24
N TYR A 2 -5.04 -10.40 -34.75
CA TYR A 2 -4.19 -9.31 -34.27
C TYR A 2 -5.00 -8.54 -33.24
N VAL A 3 -4.53 -8.49 -31.99
CA VAL A 3 -5.12 -7.65 -30.95
C VAL A 3 -4.73 -6.21 -31.25
N LYS A 4 -5.72 -5.35 -31.48
CA LYS A 4 -5.52 -3.91 -31.50
C LYS A 4 -5.28 -3.47 -30.05
N ALA A 5 -4.05 -3.08 -29.73
CA ALA A 5 -3.76 -2.44 -28.46
C ALA A 5 -4.35 -1.02 -28.52
N GLU A 6 -5.25 -0.71 -27.59
CA GLU A 6 -5.70 0.67 -27.40
C GLU A 6 -4.51 1.54 -26.97
N PRO A 7 -4.44 2.81 -27.43
CA PRO A 7 -3.40 3.73 -26.99
C PRO A 7 -3.41 3.83 -25.46
N ALA A 8 -2.23 3.83 -24.84
CA ALA A 8 -2.14 4.06 -23.40
C ALA A 8 -2.79 5.41 -23.06
N THR A 9 -3.64 5.43 -22.04
CA THR A 9 -4.24 6.67 -21.52
C THR A 9 -3.11 7.65 -21.19
N ASP A 10 -3.20 8.89 -21.69
CA ASP A 10 -2.25 9.94 -21.34
C ASP A 10 -2.48 10.33 -19.87
N LEU A 11 -1.68 9.72 -18.99
CA LEU A 11 -1.68 10.01 -17.57
C LEU A 11 -0.66 11.11 -17.29
N ASN A 12 -0.90 11.88 -16.24
CA ASN A 12 0.07 12.85 -15.76
C ASN A 12 1.36 12.12 -15.34
N LYS A 13 2.45 12.36 -16.07
CA LYS A 13 3.76 11.71 -15.82
C LYS A 13 4.30 11.91 -14.39
N ASN A 14 3.87 12.95 -13.69
CA ASN A 14 4.29 13.19 -12.31
C ASN A 14 3.62 12.22 -11.31
N THR A 15 2.49 11.61 -11.68
CA THR A 15 1.67 10.78 -10.78
C THR A 15 1.19 9.46 -11.39
N GLU A 16 1.54 9.16 -12.64
CA GLU A 16 1.14 7.91 -13.31
C GLU A 16 1.61 6.66 -12.55
N TRP A 17 2.73 6.76 -11.84
CA TRP A 17 3.29 5.69 -11.02
C TRP A 17 2.34 5.21 -9.91
N PHE A 18 1.38 6.03 -9.47
CA PHE A 18 0.33 5.59 -8.53
C PHE A 18 -0.56 4.49 -9.10
N THR A 19 -0.61 4.32 -10.41
CA THR A 19 -1.40 3.24 -11.04
C THR A 19 -0.65 1.91 -11.09
N TYR A 20 0.66 1.91 -10.81
CA TYR A 20 1.47 0.72 -10.93
C TYR A 20 1.15 -0.29 -9.82
N PRO A 21 0.89 -1.57 -10.14
CA PRO A 21 0.54 -2.59 -9.15
C PRO A 21 1.65 -2.82 -8.12
N GLY A 22 2.92 -2.61 -8.51
CA GLY A 22 4.08 -2.67 -7.63
C GLY A 22 4.03 -1.68 -6.47
N VAL A 23 3.47 -0.49 -6.71
CA VAL A 23 3.38 0.57 -5.69
C VAL A 23 2.39 0.17 -4.60
N TRP A 24 1.21 -0.31 -5.00
CA TRP A 24 0.18 -0.79 -4.07
C TRP A 24 0.61 -2.03 -3.29
N THR A 25 1.25 -2.99 -3.96
CA THR A 25 1.75 -4.20 -3.29
C THR A 25 2.83 -3.87 -2.26
N THR A 26 3.76 -2.98 -2.60
CA THR A 26 4.79 -2.50 -1.65
C THR A 26 4.16 -1.74 -0.49
N TYR A 27 3.18 -0.87 -0.75
CA TYR A 27 2.44 -0.15 0.28
C TYR A 27 1.74 -1.10 1.26
N LEU A 28 1.01 -2.09 0.76
CA LEU A 28 0.35 -3.11 1.61
C LEU A 28 1.37 -3.90 2.44
N LEU A 29 2.52 -4.24 1.85
CA LEU A 29 3.59 -4.94 2.56
C LEU A 29 4.17 -4.09 3.69
N ILE A 30 4.39 -2.79 3.47
CA ILE A 30 4.84 -1.85 4.51
C ILE A 30 3.84 -1.79 5.66
N VAL A 31 2.54 -1.64 5.35
CA VAL A 31 1.47 -1.61 6.37
C VAL A 31 1.44 -2.91 7.18
N PHE A 32 1.54 -4.06 6.50
CA PHE A 32 1.52 -5.37 7.15
C PHE A 32 2.76 -5.59 8.05
N MET A 33 3.96 -5.27 7.57
CA MET A 33 5.18 -5.35 8.37
C MET A 33 5.14 -4.43 9.59
N SER A 34 4.60 -3.21 9.44
CA SER A 34 4.42 -2.27 10.55
C SER A 34 3.48 -2.83 11.61
N TRP A 35 2.38 -3.45 11.20
CA TRP A 35 1.44 -4.12 12.10
C TRP A 35 2.10 -5.28 12.86
N LEU A 36 2.88 -6.12 12.18
CA LEU A 36 3.65 -7.19 12.84
C LEU A 36 4.69 -6.66 13.83
N LEU A 37 5.37 -5.56 13.50
CA LEU A 37 6.35 -4.91 14.37
C LEU A 37 5.69 -4.38 15.64
N VAL A 38 4.54 -3.71 15.52
CA VAL A 38 3.76 -3.23 16.67
C VAL A 38 3.30 -4.41 17.54
N LEU A 39 2.79 -5.49 16.94
CA LEU A 39 2.45 -6.70 17.68
C LEU A 39 3.64 -7.26 18.45
N SER A 40 4.80 -7.36 17.80
CA SER A 40 6.01 -7.93 18.41
C SER A 40 6.57 -7.09 19.55
N ILE A 41 6.55 -5.76 19.43
CA ILE A 41 7.17 -4.86 20.41
C ILE A 41 6.25 -4.65 21.62
N PHE A 42 4.95 -4.45 21.38
CA PHE A 42 4.01 -4.09 22.44
C PHE A 42 3.29 -5.30 23.05
N GLY A 43 3.31 -6.47 22.39
CA GLY A 43 2.57 -7.65 22.85
C GLY A 43 1.07 -7.41 22.97
N CYS A 44 0.54 -6.43 22.23
CA CYS A 44 -0.85 -6.01 22.31
C CYS A 44 -1.75 -6.87 21.41
N SER A 45 -3.07 -6.65 21.50
CA SER A 45 -4.01 -7.35 20.64
C SER A 45 -3.89 -6.86 19.18
N ALA A 46 -4.24 -7.74 18.24
CA ALA A 46 -4.33 -7.45 16.81
C ALA A 46 -5.07 -6.14 16.49
N GLY A 47 -6.20 -5.90 17.17
CA GLY A 47 -7.00 -4.69 16.99
C GLY A 47 -6.30 -3.44 17.49
N MET A 48 -5.60 -3.51 18.62
CA MET A 48 -4.83 -2.39 19.15
C MET A 48 -3.64 -2.06 18.26
N ALA A 49 -2.92 -3.08 17.77
CA ALA A 49 -1.84 -2.90 16.82
C ALA A 49 -2.34 -2.21 15.53
N TRP A 50 -3.52 -2.59 15.03
CA TRP A 50 -4.15 -1.92 13.90
C TRP A 50 -4.47 -0.45 14.18
N THR A 51 -5.08 -0.14 15.33
CA THR A 51 -5.37 1.23 15.73
C THR A 51 -4.11 2.09 15.78
N ILE A 52 -3.01 1.57 16.35
CA ILE A 52 -1.73 2.28 16.41
C ILE A 52 -1.17 2.56 15.01
N VAL A 53 -1.10 1.55 14.15
CA VAL A 53 -0.63 1.71 12.76
C VAL A 53 -1.50 2.71 12.00
N HIS A 54 -2.82 2.65 12.18
CA HIS A 54 -3.76 3.56 11.52
C HIS A 54 -3.58 5.01 11.98
N LEU A 55 -3.44 5.24 13.29
CA LEU A 55 -3.14 6.57 13.83
C LEU A 55 -1.79 7.08 13.31
N CYS A 56 -0.73 6.27 13.29
CA CYS A 56 0.57 6.70 12.76
C CYS A 56 0.55 6.98 11.25
N HIS A 57 -0.31 6.32 10.48
CA HIS A 57 -0.42 6.52 9.03
C HIS A 57 -1.18 7.79 8.65
N PHE A 58 -2.17 8.19 9.45
CA PHE A 58 -3.10 9.29 9.14
C PHE A 58 -3.02 10.49 10.11
N ALA A 59 -2.14 10.45 11.12
CA ALA A 59 -1.89 11.57 12.03
C ALA A 59 -1.11 12.72 11.39
#